data_AF-A0A7L1NDK4-F1
#
_entry.id   AF-A0A7L1NDK4-F1
#
_cell.length_a   1.000
_cell.length_b   1.000
_cell.length_c   1.000
_cell.angle_alpha   90.00
_cell.angle_beta   90.00
_cell.angle_gamma   90.00
#
_symmetry.space_group_name_H-M   'P 1'
#
loop_
_entity.id
_entity.type
_entity.pdbx_description
1 polymer ?
#
loop_
_entity_poly.entity_id
_entity_poly.type
_entity_poly.pdbx_seq_one_letter_code
_entity_poly.pdbx_strand_id
1 'polypeptide(L)'
;MEEDNRTETWHQSLQEMLDALNQTLHGVILCPTAARGASARPSRNDNAYMYILFVMTLFAVTVGSLILGYTRSRKVDKRSDPYHVYIKNRVSMI
;
A
#
# COMPACT_ATOMS: atom_id res chain seq x y z
N MET A 1 -65.51 -13.18 15.86
CA MET A 1 -64.13 -13.33 16.34
C MET A 1 -63.23 -13.30 15.11
N GLU A 2 -63.02 -12.11 14.51
CA GLU A 2 -62.41 -11.98 13.16
C GLU A 2 -61.12 -11.14 13.13
N GLU A 3 -60.67 -10.60 14.26
CA GLU A 3 -59.48 -9.73 14.32
C GLU A 3 -58.15 -10.51 14.19
N ASP A 4 -58.17 -11.83 14.44
CA ASP A 4 -57.00 -12.70 14.44
C ASP A 4 -56.43 -12.93 13.02
N ASN A 5 -57.30 -13.04 12.00
CA ASN A 5 -56.83 -13.24 10.61
C ASN A 5 -56.09 -12.01 10.06
N ARG A 6 -56.39 -10.83 10.61
CA ARG A 6 -55.92 -9.55 10.07
C ARG A 6 -54.52 -9.24 10.58
N THR A 7 -54.22 -9.66 11.79
CA THR A 7 -52.87 -9.60 12.35
C THR A 7 -51.97 -10.63 11.67
N GLU A 8 -52.46 -11.85 11.43
CA GLU A 8 -51.70 -12.90 10.71
C GLU A 8 -51.30 -12.47 9.29
N THR A 9 -52.25 -11.92 8.52
CA THR A 9 -51.96 -11.41 7.17
C THR A 9 -51.00 -10.24 7.17
N TRP A 10 -51.10 -9.34 8.16
CA TRP A 10 -50.14 -8.24 8.33
C TRP A 10 -48.75 -8.74 8.70
N HIS A 11 -48.65 -9.71 9.60
CA HIS A 11 -47.37 -10.35 9.97
C HIS A 11 -46.73 -11.04 8.76
N GLN A 12 -47.52 -11.73 7.95
CA GLN A 12 -47.02 -12.42 6.76
C GLN A 12 -46.50 -11.42 5.71
N SER A 13 -47.22 -10.31 5.49
CA SER A 13 -46.77 -9.23 4.61
C SER A 13 -45.47 -8.57 5.10
N LEU A 14 -45.35 -8.35 6.42
CA LEU A 14 -44.14 -7.81 7.03
C LEU A 14 -42.96 -8.78 6.90
N GLN A 15 -43.21 -10.08 7.09
CA GLN A 15 -42.21 -11.13 6.95
C GLN A 15 -41.67 -11.20 5.51
N GLU A 16 -42.55 -11.12 4.51
CA GLU A 16 -42.16 -11.09 3.09
C GLU A 16 -41.34 -9.84 2.74
N MET A 17 -41.73 -8.67 3.27
CA MET A 17 -40.95 -7.44 3.09
C MET A 17 -39.57 -7.52 3.75
N LEU A 18 -39.47 -8.09 4.95
CA LEU A 18 -38.20 -8.28 5.65
C LEU A 18 -37.30 -9.27 4.91
N ASP A 19 -37.86 -10.36 4.37
CA ASP A 19 -37.08 -11.34 3.63
C ASP A 19 -36.61 -10.76 2.28
N ALA A 20 -37.45 -10.00 1.58
CA ALA A 20 -37.06 -9.27 0.37
C ALA A 20 -35.97 -8.22 0.65
N LEU A 21 -36.06 -7.50 1.77
CA LEU A 21 -35.04 -6.55 2.21
C LEU A 21 -33.72 -7.27 2.55
N ASN A 22 -33.80 -8.39 3.25
CA ASN A 22 -32.65 -9.21 3.62
C ASN A 22 -31.96 -9.79 2.37
N GLN A 23 -32.73 -10.29 1.40
CA GLN A 23 -32.22 -10.76 0.11
C GLN A 23 -31.59 -9.63 -0.71
N THR A 24 -32.15 -8.42 -0.65
CA THR A 24 -31.58 -7.25 -1.32
C THR A 24 -30.28 -6.81 -0.66
N LEU A 25 -30.22 -6.76 0.67
CA LEU A 25 -29.01 -6.44 1.41
C LEU A 25 -27.92 -7.49 1.20
N HIS A 26 -28.25 -8.78 1.28
CA HIS A 26 -27.30 -9.85 0.99
C HIS A 26 -26.89 -9.87 -0.49
N GLY A 27 -27.80 -9.64 -1.44
CA GLY A 27 -27.50 -9.56 -2.87
C GLY A 27 -26.60 -8.39 -3.25
N VAL A 28 -26.81 -7.23 -2.62
CA VAL A 28 -25.93 -6.04 -2.75
C VAL A 28 -24.58 -6.27 -2.06
N ILE A 29 -24.53 -7.02 -0.96
CA ILE A 29 -23.27 -7.39 -0.28
C ILE A 29 -22.51 -8.49 -1.05
N LEU A 30 -23.19 -9.34 -1.81
CA LEU A 30 -22.60 -10.47 -2.54
C LEU A 30 -22.11 -10.11 -3.97
N CYS A 31 -22.46 -8.95 -4.55
CA CYS A 31 -21.89 -8.49 -5.82
C CYS A 31 -21.90 -6.95 -5.95
N PRO A 32 -20.73 -6.26 -5.95
CA PRO A 32 -19.57 -6.60 -6.76
C PRO A 32 -18.26 -6.72 -5.94
N THR A 33 -18.13 -7.68 -5.03
CA THR A 33 -16.86 -7.90 -4.31
C THR A 33 -16.58 -9.37 -4.03
N ALA A 34 -16.71 -10.23 -5.05
CA ALA A 34 -16.29 -11.62 -4.96
C ALA A 34 -15.50 -12.08 -6.19
N ALA A 35 -14.44 -11.34 -6.56
CA ALA A 35 -13.26 -11.89 -7.26
C ALA A 35 -12.10 -10.87 -7.30
N ARG A 36 -11.49 -10.59 -6.15
CA ARG A 36 -10.04 -10.30 -6.03
C ARG A 36 -9.68 -10.23 -4.55
N GLY A 37 -9.32 -11.39 -4.01
CA GLY A 37 -8.66 -11.49 -2.73
C GLY A 37 -7.34 -10.70 -2.72
N ALA A 38 -6.90 -10.42 -1.49
CA ALA A 38 -5.71 -9.68 -1.09
C ALA A 38 -5.85 -8.15 -1.16
N SER A 39 -6.12 -7.54 0.00
CA SER A 39 -5.80 -6.15 0.33
C SER A 39 -6.26 -5.12 -0.71
N ALA A 40 -7.53 -4.72 -0.64
CA ALA A 40 -7.95 -3.47 -1.25
C ALA A 40 -7.25 -2.32 -0.51
N ARG A 41 -6.00 -2.01 -0.90
CA ARG A 41 -5.39 -0.70 -0.64
C ARG A 41 -6.38 0.34 -1.15
N PRO A 42 -6.56 1.45 -0.41
CA PRO A 42 -7.51 2.47 -0.78
C PRO A 42 -7.29 2.85 -2.23
N SER A 43 -8.37 2.82 -3.01
CA SER A 43 -8.44 3.33 -4.38
C SER A 43 -8.04 4.81 -4.37
N ARG A 44 -6.73 5.05 -4.39
CA ARG A 44 -6.08 6.35 -4.33
C ARG A 44 -5.10 6.43 -5.50
N ASN A 45 -5.59 6.11 -6.69
CA ASN A 45 -4.80 5.99 -7.91
C ASN A 45 -4.55 7.36 -8.57
N ASP A 46 -5.46 8.34 -8.43
CA ASP A 46 -5.30 9.65 -9.08
C ASP A 46 -4.06 10.43 -8.57
N ASN A 47 -3.75 10.33 -7.27
CA ASN A 47 -2.59 10.99 -6.65
C ASN A 47 -1.37 10.06 -6.49
N ALA A 48 -1.51 8.76 -6.79
CA ALA A 48 -0.41 7.82 -6.67
C ALA A 48 0.71 8.11 -7.68
N TYR A 49 0.36 8.63 -8.86
CA TYR A 49 1.33 9.01 -9.87
C TYR A 49 2.31 10.07 -9.35
N MET A 50 1.81 11.11 -8.68
CA MET A 50 2.65 12.16 -8.07
C MET A 50 3.57 11.60 -6.98
N TYR A 51 3.07 10.65 -6.19
CA TYR A 51 3.88 9.95 -5.19
C TYR A 51 5.00 9.12 -5.82
N ILE A 52 4.73 8.39 -6.91
CA ILE A 52 5.73 7.58 -7.61
C ILE A 52 6.82 8.47 -8.21
N LEU A 53 6.45 9.59 -8.85
CA LEU A 53 7.42 10.56 -9.37
C LEU A 53 8.29 11.18 -8.27
N PHE A 54 7.68 11.50 -7.13
CA PHE A 54 8.39 12.02 -5.97
C PHE A 54 9.39 10.99 -5.42
N VAL A 55 8.99 9.73 -5.31
CA VAL A 55 9.88 8.64 -4.86
C VAL A 55 11.04 8.41 -5.85
N MET A 56 10.82 8.50 -7.16
CA MET A 56 11.93 8.45 -8.14
C MET A 56 12.95 9.57 -7.91
N THR A 57 12.47 10.77 -7.61
CA THR A 57 13.34 11.92 -7.31
C THR A 57 14.11 11.70 -6.01
N LEU A 58 13.43 11.28 -4.95
CA LEU A 58 14.07 10.93 -3.68
C LEU A 58 15.11 9.82 -3.85
N PHE A 59 14.84 8.83 -4.70
CA PHE A 59 15.77 7.75 -4.98
C PHE A 59 17.06 8.27 -5.62
N ALA A 60 16.96 9.13 -6.64
CA ALA A 60 18.13 9.74 -7.26
C ALA A 60 18.96 10.57 -6.27
N VAL A 61 18.28 11.37 -5.43
CA VAL A 61 18.93 12.15 -4.36
C VAL A 61 19.57 11.23 -3.32
N THR A 62 18.94 10.11 -2.98
CA THR A 62 19.47 9.13 -2.02
C THR A 62 20.77 8.50 -2.53
N VAL A 63 20.81 8.10 -3.80
CA VAL A 63 22.02 7.55 -4.42
C VAL A 63 23.14 8.60 -4.44
N GLY A 64 22.84 9.84 -4.83
CA GLY A 64 23.81 10.94 -4.80
C GLY A 64 24.31 11.23 -3.38
N SER A 65 23.40 11.21 -2.40
CA SER A 65 23.72 11.44 -0.98
C SER A 65 24.54 10.29 -0.39
N LEU A 66 24.39 9.06 -0.87
CA LEU A 66 25.20 7.92 -0.45
C LEU A 66 26.66 8.11 -0.89
N ILE A 67 26.89 8.53 -2.14
CA ILE A 67 28.23 8.84 -2.67
C ILE A 67 28.83 10.05 -1.95
N LEU A 68 28.04 11.10 -1.74
CA LEU A 68 28.48 12.28 -0.99
C LEU A 68 28.74 11.94 0.49
N GLY A 69 27.97 11.04 1.08
CA GLY A 69 28.20 10.50 2.42
C GLY A 69 29.50 9.70 2.48
N TYR A 70 29.78 8.87 1.47
CA TYR A 70 31.03 8.11 1.41
C TYR A 70 32.26 9.02 1.25
N THR A 71 32.15 10.10 0.48
CA THR A 71 33.26 11.02 0.20
C THR A 71 33.44 12.09 1.27
N ARG A 72 32.35 12.60 1.87
CA ARG A 72 32.38 13.73 2.81
C ARG A 72 32.08 13.34 4.27
N SER A 73 31.24 12.31 4.50
CA SER A 73 30.82 11.92 5.86
C SER A 73 31.71 10.85 6.48
N ARG A 74 32.26 9.90 5.69
CA ARG A 74 33.32 8.99 6.17
C ARG A 74 34.65 9.72 6.29
N LYS A 75 34.86 10.38 7.42
CA LYS A 75 36.20 10.75 7.90
C LYS A 75 36.94 9.48 8.34
N VAL A 76 37.34 8.65 7.38
CA VAL A 76 38.34 7.60 7.62
C VAL A 76 39.68 8.30 7.64
N ASP A 77 40.35 8.29 8.80
CA ASP A 77 41.73 8.72 8.91
C ASP A 77 42.56 8.01 7.83
N LYS A 78 43.05 8.79 6.86
CA LYS A 78 43.82 8.25 5.75
C LYS A 78 45.15 7.78 6.30
N ARG A 79 45.28 6.47 6.54
CA ARG A 79 46.50 5.83 7.09
C ARG A 79 47.73 5.94 6.17
N SER A 80 47.54 6.37 4.92
CA SER A 80 48.60 6.60 3.95
C SER A 80 48.22 7.71 2.96
N ASP A 81 49.19 8.56 2.64
CA ASP A 81 49.06 9.60 1.61
C ASP A 81 48.60 8.99 0.26
N PRO A 82 47.70 9.66 -0.51
CA PRO A 82 47.14 9.15 -1.77
C PRO A 82 48.19 8.66 -2.77
N TYR A 83 49.39 9.24 -2.77
CA TYR A 83 50.46 8.87 -3.69
C TYR A 83 51.29 7.68 -3.19
N HIS A 84 51.30 7.42 -1.88
CA HIS A 84 52.06 6.32 -1.28
C HIS A 84 51.47 4.93 -1.62
N VAL A 85 50.20 4.85 -2.03
CA VAL A 85 49.55 3.60 -2.46
C VAL A 85 50.17 3.06 -3.75
N TYR A 86 50.53 3.94 -4.70
CA TYR A 86 51.08 3.57 -6.00
C TYR A 86 52.59 3.30 -5.96
N ILE A 87 53.29 3.81 -4.95
CA ILE A 87 54.73 3.61 -4.76
C ILE A 87 55.01 2.23 -4.14
N LYS A 88 54.01 1.61 -3.52
CA LYS A 88 54.14 0.38 -2.74
C LYS A 88 53.73 -0.81 -3.62
N ASN A 89 54.71 -1.62 -4.05
CA ASN A 89 54.51 -2.87 -4.83
C ASN A 89 53.81 -4.01 -4.04
N ARG A 90 52.69 -3.72 -3.37
CA ARG A 90 51.77 -4.76 -2.87
C ARG A 90 50.38 -4.46 -3.41
N VAL A 91 49.73 -5.50 -3.91
CA VAL A 91 48.41 -5.56 -4.57
C VAL A 91 47.48 -4.44 -4.10
N SER A 92 47.10 -3.58 -5.04
CA SER A 92 46.14 -2.49 -4.84
C SER A 92 44.81 -3.08 -4.38
N MET A 93 44.49 -2.90 -3.09
CA MET A 93 43.17 -3.24 -2.56
C MET A 93 42.35 -1.97 -2.46
N ILE A 94 41.22 -1.97 -3.19
CA ILE A 94 40.21 -0.90 -3.24
C ILE A 94 39.37 -0.88 -1.97
#